data_AF-A0A0D1LGA1-F1
#
_entry.id   AF-A0A0D1LGA1-F1
#
_cell.length_a   1.000
_cell.length_b   1.000
_cell.length_c   1.000
_cell.angle_alpha   90.00
_cell.angle_beta   90.00
_cell.angle_gamma   90.00
#
_symmetry.space_group_name_H-M   'P 1'
#
loop_
_entity.id
_entity.type
_entity.pdbx_description
1 polymer ?
#
loop_
_entity_poly.entity_id
_entity_poly.type
_entity_poly.pdbx_seq_one_letter_code
_entity_poly.pdbx_strand_id
1 'polypeptide(L)'
;MEAATLAWTIAAAVLAGLSLIAAIVIGVRAERIAKKNTILATERSIVKWQVERKTPDTPGVFRVMNVGRDVAYEVTVEAWDSHDYATETVGSLLPYTLNGTVEYAEITLAHRSSIGPDMDAAREGVPIPIAVPRPFAGAPSFIGDLIAASDSSYEDMVNTNVRMQVQVEVSWRSKGGRWSTESIQTG
;
A
#
# COMPACT_ATOMS: atom_id res chain seq x y z
N MET A 1 -60.67 36.13 7.74
CA MET A 1 -60.05 35.45 6.58
C MET A 1 -58.65 36.00 6.26
N GLU A 2 -58.37 37.29 6.49
CA GLU A 2 -57.08 37.92 6.11
C GLU A 2 -55.85 37.53 6.97
N ALA A 3 -56.04 37.20 8.25
CA ALA A 3 -54.92 36.80 9.12
C ALA A 3 -54.29 35.44 8.72
N ALA A 4 -55.11 34.53 8.19
CA ALA A 4 -54.65 33.22 7.74
C ALA A 4 -53.82 33.32 6.46
N THR A 5 -54.22 34.17 5.50
CA THR A 5 -53.47 34.39 4.26
C THR A 5 -52.13 35.10 4.50
N LEU A 6 -52.05 36.00 5.48
CA LEU A 6 -50.80 36.64 5.91
C LEU A 6 -49.83 35.63 6.57
N ALA A 7 -50.34 34.75 7.43
CA ALA A 7 -49.53 33.71 8.08
C ALA A 7 -48.95 32.71 7.05
N TRP A 8 -49.73 32.30 6.05
CA TRP A 8 -49.27 31.41 4.98
C TRP A 8 -48.20 32.04 4.09
N THR A 9 -48.32 33.34 3.78
CA THR A 9 -47.31 34.06 2.98
C THR A 9 -45.99 34.24 3.73
N ILE A 10 -46.04 34.54 5.04
CA ILE A 10 -44.84 34.62 5.87
C ILE A 10 -44.16 33.25 5.98
N ALA A 11 -44.93 32.19 6.23
CA ALA A 11 -44.41 30.82 6.29
C ALA A 11 -43.74 30.38 4.97
N ALA A 12 -44.37 30.70 3.83
CA ALA A 12 -43.81 30.42 2.51
C ALA A 12 -42.50 31.19 2.25
N ALA A 13 -42.42 32.47 2.65
CA ALA A 13 -41.21 33.28 2.51
C ALA A 13 -40.05 32.76 3.37
N VAL A 14 -40.32 32.34 4.61
CA VAL A 14 -39.31 31.76 5.51
C VAL A 14 -38.79 30.42 4.95
N LEU A 15 -39.68 29.56 4.47
CA LEU A 15 -39.30 28.28 3.85
C LEU A 15 -38.45 28.49 2.58
N ALA A 16 -38.81 29.47 1.74
CA ALA A 16 -38.02 29.83 0.55
C ALA A 16 -36.65 30.41 0.91
N GLY A 17 -36.56 31.23 1.97
CA GLY A 17 -35.28 31.76 2.45
C GLY A 17 -34.37 30.65 2.99
N LEU A 18 -34.91 29.74 3.79
CA LEU A 18 -34.17 28.60 4.34
C LEU A 18 -33.71 27.62 3.25
N SER A 19 -34.54 27.38 2.23
CA SER A 19 -34.16 26.51 1.12
C SER A 19 -33.05 27.11 0.26
N LEU A 20 -33.07 28.43 0.03
CA LEU A 20 -32.00 29.14 -0.69
C LEU A 20 -30.67 29.07 0.08
N ILE A 21 -30.69 29.28 1.40
CA ILE A 21 -29.50 29.18 2.24
C ILE A 21 -28.94 27.74 2.21
N ALA A 22 -29.80 26.74 2.33
CA ALA A 22 -29.40 25.34 2.22
C ALA A 22 -28.77 25.03 0.85
N ALA A 23 -29.36 25.51 -0.24
CA ALA A 23 -28.83 25.34 -1.59
C ALA A 23 -27.44 25.99 -1.76
N ILE A 24 -27.23 27.19 -1.21
CA ILE A 24 -25.91 27.86 -1.23
C ILE A 24 -24.87 27.05 -0.44
N VAL A 25 -25.21 26.59 0.77
CA VAL A 25 -24.29 25.81 1.60
C VAL A 25 -23.91 24.49 0.92
N ILE A 26 -24.88 23.80 0.32
CA ILE A 26 -24.65 22.57 -0.44
C ILE A 26 -23.80 22.86 -1.68
N GLY A 27 -24.10 23.92 -2.44
CA GLY A 27 -23.34 24.34 -3.62
C GLY A 27 -21.88 24.64 -3.31
N VAL A 28 -21.62 25.44 -2.26
CA VAL A 28 -20.24 25.76 -1.83
C VAL A 28 -19.48 24.51 -1.38
N ARG A 29 -20.13 23.57 -0.68
CA ARG A 29 -19.51 22.30 -0.31
C ARG A 29 -19.22 21.44 -1.53
N ALA A 30 -20.17 21.33 -2.47
CA ALA A 30 -20.01 20.59 -3.70
C ALA A 30 -18.88 21.15 -4.57
N GLU A 31 -18.74 22.47 -4.69
CA GLU A 31 -17.62 23.11 -5.39
C GLU A 31 -16.27 22.83 -4.73
N ARG A 32 -16.19 22.87 -3.39
CA ARG A 32 -14.95 22.51 -2.69
C ARG A 32 -14.56 21.06 -2.92
N ILE A 33 -15.53 20.15 -2.85
CA ILE A 33 -15.32 18.72 -3.10
C ILE A 33 -14.90 18.51 -4.56
N ALA A 34 -15.57 19.16 -5.51
CA ALA A 34 -15.24 19.08 -6.92
C ALA A 34 -13.81 19.59 -7.19
N LYS A 35 -13.45 20.78 -6.68
CA LYS A 35 -12.08 21.33 -6.78
C LYS A 35 -11.04 20.38 -6.18
N LYS A 36 -11.30 19.84 -4.98
CA LYS A 36 -10.42 18.85 -4.34
C LYS A 36 -10.27 17.60 -5.21
N ASN A 37 -11.36 17.07 -5.74
CA ASN A 37 -11.35 15.89 -6.60
C ASN A 37 -10.62 16.15 -7.93
N THR A 38 -10.77 17.34 -8.53
CA THR A 38 -10.02 17.72 -9.74
C THR A 38 -8.52 17.81 -9.47
N ILE A 39 -8.10 18.39 -8.34
CA ILE A 39 -6.69 18.43 -7.93
C ILE A 39 -6.16 17.00 -7.77
N LEU A 40 -6.87 16.13 -7.04
CA LEU A 40 -6.48 14.73 -6.84
C LEU A 40 -6.43 13.92 -8.15
N ALA A 41 -7.34 14.18 -9.08
CA ALA A 41 -7.42 13.49 -10.36
C ALA A 41 -6.29 13.90 -11.33
N THR A 42 -5.81 15.14 -11.23
CA THR A 42 -4.72 15.68 -12.06
C THR A 42 -3.34 15.52 -11.42
N GLU A 43 -3.29 15.25 -10.12
CA GLU A 43 -2.05 15.02 -9.38
C GLU A 43 -1.29 13.81 -9.92
N ARG A 44 -0.04 14.04 -10.29
CA ARG A 44 0.93 13.01 -10.67
C ARG A 44 2.05 13.04 -9.63
N SER A 45 2.15 11.98 -8.84
CA SER A 45 3.26 11.76 -7.90
C SER A 45 4.12 10.65 -8.46
N ILE A 46 5.40 10.92 -8.68
CA ILE A 46 6.42 9.96 -9.10
C ILE A 46 7.16 9.50 -7.85
N VAL A 47 6.51 8.60 -7.10
CA VAL A 47 7.13 7.88 -5.99
C VAL A 47 7.42 6.46 -6.47
N LYS A 48 8.55 5.92 -6.05
CA LYS A 48 8.96 4.55 -6.33
C LYS A 48 9.71 4.02 -5.14
N TRP A 49 9.48 2.78 -4.78
CA TRP A 49 10.07 2.19 -3.58
C TRP A 49 11.18 1.21 -3.91
N GLN A 50 12.21 1.21 -3.07
CA GLN A 50 13.26 0.21 -3.05
C GLN A 50 13.32 -0.36 -1.63
N VAL A 51 13.40 -1.68 -1.53
CA VAL A 51 13.52 -2.39 -0.26
C VAL A 51 14.85 -3.10 -0.24
N GLU A 52 15.66 -2.83 0.78
CA GLU A 52 16.98 -3.43 0.96
C GLU A 52 17.04 -4.22 2.27
N ARG A 53 17.72 -5.37 2.24
CA ARG A 53 18.08 -6.11 3.45
C ARG A 53 19.30 -5.48 4.08
N LYS A 54 19.27 -5.24 5.39
CA LYS A 54 20.35 -4.53 6.10
C LYS A 54 21.67 -5.28 6.06
N THR A 55 21.69 -6.54 6.49
CA THR A 55 22.88 -7.41 6.50
C THR A 55 22.48 -8.89 6.56
N PRO A 56 23.35 -9.83 6.12
CA PRO A 56 23.13 -11.27 6.28
C PRO A 56 22.90 -11.69 7.75
N ASP A 57 23.52 -10.98 8.70
CA ASP A 57 23.42 -11.26 10.14
C ASP A 57 22.11 -10.78 10.79
N THR A 58 21.29 -10.01 10.05
CA THR A 58 19.99 -9.51 10.51
C THR A 58 18.92 -9.81 9.44
N PRO A 59 18.58 -11.09 9.21
CA PRO A 59 17.72 -11.50 8.10
C PRO A 59 16.32 -10.90 8.14
N GLY A 60 15.86 -10.46 9.32
CA GLY A 60 14.57 -9.81 9.53
C GLY A 60 14.52 -8.30 9.38
N VAL A 61 15.62 -7.61 9.08
CA VAL A 61 15.64 -6.14 9.03
C VAL A 61 15.68 -5.61 7.60
N PHE A 62 14.65 -4.83 7.25
CA PHE A 62 14.46 -4.22 5.93
C PHE A 62 14.49 -2.70 6.02
N ARG A 63 15.10 -2.08 5.02
CA ARG A 63 15.09 -0.64 4.81
C ARG A 63 14.25 -0.32 3.59
N VAL A 64 13.22 0.50 3.78
CA VAL A 64 12.33 0.94 2.70
C VAL A 64 12.65 2.38 2.36
N MET A 65 13.02 2.61 1.11
CA MET A 65 13.52 3.88 0.60
C MET A 65 12.67 4.37 -0.56
N ASN A 66 12.38 5.67 -0.58
CA ASN A 66 11.79 6.31 -1.73
C ASN A 66 12.90 6.62 -2.75
N VAL A 67 12.90 5.93 -3.90
CA VAL A 67 13.82 6.15 -5.03
C VAL A 67 13.13 6.86 -6.20
N GLY A 68 11.95 7.43 -5.93
CA GLY A 68 11.21 8.26 -6.87
C GLY A 68 11.79 9.66 -7.01
N ARG A 69 10.97 10.58 -7.51
CA ARG A 69 11.30 12.01 -7.66
C ARG A 69 10.58 12.91 -6.66
N ASP A 70 9.40 12.48 -6.21
CA ASP A 70 8.56 13.27 -5.31
C ASP A 70 8.67 12.77 -3.86
N VAL A 71 8.43 13.68 -2.91
CA VAL A 71 8.36 13.35 -1.48
C VAL A 71 7.09 12.56 -1.20
N ALA A 72 7.23 11.47 -0.43
CA ALA A 72 6.11 10.70 0.11
C ALA A 72 5.79 11.20 1.53
N TYR A 73 4.52 11.42 1.84
CA TYR A 73 4.05 11.87 3.16
C TYR A 73 3.20 10.78 3.81
N GLU A 74 3.12 10.77 5.14
CA GLU A 74 2.31 9.82 5.92
C GLU A 74 2.51 8.39 5.41
N VAL A 75 3.76 7.95 5.40
CA VAL A 75 4.15 6.68 4.80
C VAL A 75 3.93 5.58 5.83
N THR A 76 3.11 4.59 5.49
CA THR A 76 2.96 3.35 6.24
C THR A 76 3.60 2.22 5.45
N VAL A 77 4.54 1.54 6.08
CA VAL A 77 5.20 0.34 5.56
C VAL A 77 4.69 -0.85 6.35
N GLU A 78 4.16 -1.84 5.64
CA GLU A 78 3.76 -3.12 6.21
C GLU A 78 4.64 -4.19 5.58
N ALA A 79 5.17 -5.10 6.40
CA ALA A 79 5.98 -6.21 5.91
C ALA A 79 5.51 -7.49 6.57
N TRP A 80 5.45 -8.56 5.80
CA TRP A 80 5.08 -9.86 6.33
C TRP A 80 5.72 -11.02 5.57
N ASP A 81 5.95 -12.10 6.31
CA ASP A 81 6.19 -13.44 5.79
C ASP A 81 5.10 -14.39 6.35
N SER A 82 5.36 -15.69 6.45
CA SER A 82 4.40 -16.63 7.04
C SER A 82 4.36 -16.65 8.57
N HIS A 83 5.29 -15.96 9.26
CA HIS A 83 5.46 -15.99 10.72
C HIS A 83 5.26 -14.64 11.38
N ASP A 84 5.77 -13.59 10.73
CA ASP A 84 5.79 -12.25 11.22
C ASP A 84 4.97 -11.32 10.36
N TYR A 85 4.38 -10.36 11.05
CA TYR A 85 3.82 -9.16 10.46
C TYR A 85 4.38 -7.98 11.26
N ALA A 86 4.86 -6.97 10.55
CA ALA A 86 5.31 -5.72 11.12
C ALA A 86 4.67 -4.56 10.36
N THR A 87 4.49 -3.45 11.07
CA THR A 87 4.03 -2.19 10.50
C THR A 87 4.86 -1.06 11.09
N GLU A 88 5.23 -0.09 10.26
CA GLU A 88 5.97 1.09 10.65
C GLU A 88 5.38 2.31 9.93
N THR A 89 5.20 3.42 10.65
CA THR A 89 4.69 4.66 10.07
C THR A 89 5.69 5.80 10.26
N VAL A 90 6.04 6.45 9.16
CA VAL A 90 6.94 7.61 9.15
C VAL A 90 6.25 8.83 8.54
N GLY A 91 6.59 10.02 9.05
CA GLY A 91 5.91 11.26 8.67
C GLY A 91 6.12 11.64 7.20
N SER A 92 7.34 11.48 6.69
CA SER A 92 7.66 11.66 5.27
C SER A 92 8.97 10.96 4.92
N LEU A 93 9.12 10.58 3.66
CA LEU A 93 10.38 10.09 3.10
C LEU A 93 10.75 10.89 1.85
N LEU A 94 11.89 11.56 1.93
CA LEU A 94 12.48 12.27 0.80
C LEU A 94 12.96 11.29 -0.29
N PRO A 95 12.93 11.70 -1.57
CA PRO A 95 13.51 10.91 -2.63
C PRO A 95 15.02 10.76 -2.43
N TYR A 96 15.52 9.55 -2.63
CA TYR A 96 16.94 9.22 -2.57
C TYR A 96 17.71 10.08 -3.58
N THR A 97 18.79 10.69 -3.10
CA THR A 97 19.73 11.44 -3.94
C THR A 97 21.14 10.93 -3.67
N LEU A 98 21.92 10.73 -4.74
CA LEU A 98 23.27 10.16 -4.68
C LEU A 98 24.24 10.92 -3.74
N ASN A 99 23.97 12.20 -3.47
CA ASN A 99 24.80 13.07 -2.63
C ASN A 99 24.08 13.56 -1.36
N GLY A 100 22.85 13.07 -1.10
CA GLY A 100 22.05 13.49 0.04
C GLY A 100 22.07 12.49 1.18
N THR A 101 21.45 12.86 2.29
CA THR A 101 21.14 11.95 3.39
C THR A 101 20.11 10.92 2.92
N VAL A 102 20.42 9.64 3.09
CA VAL A 102 19.49 8.56 2.78
C VAL A 102 18.47 8.45 3.92
N GLU A 103 17.22 8.79 3.65
CA GLU A 103 16.10 8.51 4.55
C GLU A 103 15.51 7.13 4.22
N TYR A 104 15.16 6.39 5.26
CA TYR A 104 14.52 5.09 5.14
C TYR A 104 13.58 4.85 6.31
N ALA A 105 12.52 4.09 6.07
CA ALA A 105 11.79 3.42 7.14
C ALA A 105 12.47 2.07 7.40
N GLU A 106 12.80 1.78 8.66
CA GLU A 106 13.34 0.48 9.07
C GLU A 106 12.21 -0.37 9.66
N ILE A 107 12.01 -1.57 9.11
CA ILE A 107 11.00 -2.51 9.57
C ILE A 107 11.65 -3.84 9.93
N THR A 108 11.21 -4.44 11.03
CA THR A 108 11.83 -5.64 11.60
C THR A 108 10.82 -6.77 11.75
N LEU A 109 11.09 -7.90 11.10
CA LEU A 109 10.43 -9.18 11.29
C LEU A 109 11.25 -10.00 12.30
N ALA A 110 10.80 -10.00 13.56
CA ALA A 110 11.59 -10.42 14.73
C ALA A 110 12.00 -11.91 14.74
N HIS A 111 11.19 -12.78 14.15
CA HIS A 111 11.37 -14.23 14.09
C HIS A 111 11.88 -14.72 12.73
N ARG A 112 12.14 -13.81 11.79
CA ARG A 112 12.65 -14.18 10.47
C ARG A 112 14.03 -14.84 10.56
N SER A 113 14.13 -16.05 10.02
CA SER A 113 15.38 -16.82 9.90
C SER A 113 16.03 -16.62 8.52
N SER A 114 17.37 -16.71 8.46
CA SER A 114 18.13 -16.73 7.20
C SER A 114 17.91 -18.00 6.37
N ILE A 115 17.36 -19.06 6.98
CA ILE A 115 17.03 -20.35 6.35
C ILE A 115 15.59 -20.32 5.78
N GLY A 116 14.87 -19.21 6.00
CA GLY A 116 13.46 -19.08 5.68
C GLY A 116 12.57 -19.73 6.75
N PRO A 117 11.28 -19.34 6.82
CA PRO A 117 10.28 -19.88 7.73
C PRO A 117 10.07 -21.38 7.57
N ASP A 118 9.60 -22.02 8.63
CA ASP A 118 9.09 -23.38 8.59
C ASP A 118 7.60 -23.35 8.20
N MET A 119 7.24 -23.90 7.04
CA MET A 119 5.86 -23.76 6.51
C MET A 119 4.80 -24.37 7.45
N ASP A 120 5.20 -25.29 8.32
CA ASP A 120 4.33 -25.92 9.33
C ASP A 120 4.10 -25.04 10.57
N ALA A 121 4.89 -23.97 10.74
CA ALA A 121 4.83 -23.03 11.85
C ALA A 121 4.17 -21.67 11.49
N ALA A 122 3.51 -21.59 10.33
CA ALA A 122 2.78 -20.40 9.92
C ALA A 122 1.79 -19.95 11.02
N ARG A 123 1.92 -18.70 11.47
CA ARG A 123 1.13 -18.19 12.60
C ARG A 123 -0.27 -17.81 12.13
N GLU A 124 -1.28 -18.20 12.92
CA GLU A 124 -2.67 -17.83 12.66
C GLU A 124 -2.82 -16.29 12.60
N GLY A 125 -3.42 -15.78 11.52
CA GLY A 125 -3.63 -14.34 11.29
C GLY A 125 -2.56 -13.63 10.46
N VAL A 126 -1.48 -14.30 10.06
CA VAL A 126 -0.46 -13.73 9.17
C VAL A 126 -0.80 -14.05 7.70
N PRO A 127 -0.83 -13.06 6.78
CA PRO A 127 -1.13 -13.33 5.38
C PRO A 127 -0.05 -14.21 4.73
N ILE A 128 -0.45 -15.23 3.97
CA ILE A 128 0.50 -16.08 3.24
C ILE A 128 1.04 -15.30 2.03
N PRO A 129 2.36 -15.27 1.78
CA PRO A 129 2.93 -14.67 0.57
C PRO A 129 2.31 -15.25 -0.71
N ILE A 130 2.10 -14.40 -1.73
CA ILE A 130 1.55 -14.84 -3.03
C ILE A 130 2.46 -15.93 -3.61
N ALA A 131 1.92 -17.13 -3.81
CA ALA A 131 2.65 -18.27 -4.36
C ALA A 131 3.24 -17.94 -5.74
N VAL A 132 4.51 -18.30 -5.95
CA VAL A 132 5.13 -18.26 -7.29
C VAL A 132 4.30 -19.11 -8.25
N PRO A 133 3.87 -18.61 -9.41
CA PRO A 133 3.10 -19.40 -10.35
C PRO A 133 3.88 -20.65 -10.74
N ARG A 134 3.26 -21.83 -10.63
CA ARG A 134 3.83 -23.05 -11.22
C ARG A 134 4.01 -22.79 -12.73
N PRO A 135 5.15 -23.11 -13.35
CA PRO A 135 5.27 -23.10 -14.79
C PRO A 135 4.17 -24.03 -15.34
N PHE A 136 3.36 -23.51 -16.26
CA PHE A 136 2.23 -24.23 -16.83
C PHE A 136 2.68 -25.61 -17.36
N ALA A 137 1.84 -26.63 -17.14
CA ALA A 137 1.95 -27.92 -17.81
C ALA A 137 1.87 -27.71 -19.33
N GLY A 138 3.03 -27.58 -19.99
CA GLY A 138 3.13 -27.21 -21.41
C GLY A 138 4.42 -26.48 -21.81
N ALA A 139 5.35 -26.19 -20.90
CA ALA A 139 6.67 -25.66 -21.24
C ALA A 139 7.49 -26.68 -22.09
N PRO A 140 8.31 -26.21 -23.06
CA PRO A 140 9.03 -27.10 -23.98
C PRO A 140 9.90 -28.15 -23.27
N SER A 141 9.93 -29.35 -23.86
CA SER A 141 10.29 -30.64 -23.24
C SER A 141 11.68 -30.74 -22.57
N PHE A 142 12.65 -29.90 -22.92
CA PHE A 142 13.98 -29.98 -22.28
C PHE A 142 13.98 -29.46 -20.83
N ILE A 143 13.03 -28.59 -20.46
CA ILE A 143 12.82 -28.17 -19.06
C ILE A 143 11.86 -29.13 -18.35
N GLY A 144 10.86 -29.64 -19.08
CA GLY A 144 9.88 -30.60 -18.55
C GLY A 144 10.51 -31.91 -18.06
N ASP A 145 11.47 -32.48 -18.81
CA ASP A 145 12.11 -33.74 -18.44
C ASP A 145 13.18 -33.57 -17.34
N LEU A 146 13.77 -32.37 -17.20
CA LEU A 146 14.71 -32.06 -16.11
C LEU A 146 13.98 -31.79 -14.78
N ILE A 147 12.77 -31.22 -14.83
CA ILE A 147 11.91 -30.95 -13.66
C ILE A 147 11.16 -32.22 -13.23
N ALA A 148 10.64 -33.02 -14.17
CA ALA A 148 9.92 -34.26 -13.85
C ALA A 148 10.83 -35.35 -13.25
N ALA A 149 12.14 -35.31 -13.49
CA ALA A 149 13.10 -36.22 -12.87
C ALA A 149 13.39 -35.91 -11.39
N SER A 150 12.82 -34.83 -10.82
CA SER A 150 13.02 -34.47 -9.43
C SER A 150 11.89 -33.59 -8.88
N ASP A 151 10.68 -34.15 -8.77
CA ASP A 151 9.55 -33.50 -8.08
C ASP A 151 9.93 -32.98 -6.68
N SER A 152 10.79 -33.70 -5.94
CA SER A 152 11.25 -33.27 -4.61
C SER A 152 12.14 -32.02 -4.67
N SER A 153 13.15 -31.96 -5.53
CA SER A 153 14.01 -30.76 -5.60
C SER A 153 13.28 -29.53 -6.13
N TYR A 154 12.27 -29.71 -6.98
CA TYR A 154 11.45 -28.60 -7.47
C TYR A 154 10.52 -28.06 -6.38
N GLU A 155 9.79 -28.94 -5.68
CA GLU A 155 8.98 -28.55 -4.53
C GLU A 155 9.85 -27.97 -3.40
N ASP A 156 11.04 -28.51 -3.15
CA ASP A 156 12.00 -27.96 -2.19
C ASP A 156 12.48 -26.57 -2.60
N MET A 157 12.73 -26.33 -3.89
CA MET A 157 13.13 -25.02 -4.42
C MET A 157 11.97 -24.01 -4.36
N VAL A 158 10.74 -24.41 -4.70
CA VAL A 158 9.55 -23.56 -4.57
C VAL A 158 9.30 -23.25 -3.11
N ASN A 159 9.33 -24.25 -2.23
CA ASN A 159 9.19 -24.05 -0.80
C ASN A 159 10.29 -23.15 -0.25
N THR A 160 11.56 -23.34 -0.65
CA THR A 160 12.67 -22.46 -0.24
C THR A 160 12.44 -21.03 -0.72
N ASN A 161 12.01 -20.82 -1.96
CA ASN A 161 11.74 -19.49 -2.49
C ASN A 161 10.54 -18.82 -1.81
N VAL A 162 9.44 -19.56 -1.59
CA VAL A 162 8.26 -19.07 -0.86
C VAL A 162 8.61 -18.75 0.59
N ARG A 163 9.47 -19.56 1.22
CA ARG A 163 10.00 -19.27 2.55
C ARG A 163 10.79 -17.97 2.55
N MET A 164 11.66 -17.76 1.56
CA MET A 164 12.50 -16.56 1.51
C MET A 164 11.75 -15.30 1.05
N GLN A 165 10.48 -15.40 0.65
CA GLN A 165 9.69 -14.24 0.25
C GLN A 165 9.18 -13.45 1.45
N VAL A 166 9.46 -12.15 1.44
CA VAL A 166 8.76 -11.15 2.24
C VAL A 166 8.01 -10.23 1.33
N GLN A 167 6.72 -10.09 1.59
CA GLN A 167 5.87 -9.09 0.98
C GLN A 167 6.05 -7.80 1.78
N VAL A 168 6.24 -6.70 1.07
CA VAL A 168 6.25 -5.35 1.65
C VAL A 168 5.21 -4.53 0.93
N GLU A 169 4.26 -3.97 1.66
CA GLU A 169 3.31 -3.02 1.15
C GLU A 169 3.64 -1.63 1.68
N VAL A 170 3.74 -0.66 0.77
CA VAL A 170 4.00 0.73 1.14
C VAL A 170 2.83 1.58 0.71
N SER A 171 2.18 2.20 1.68
CA SER A 171 1.10 3.16 1.47
C SER A 171 1.60 4.56 1.78
N TRP A 172 1.29 5.54 0.94
CA TRP A 172 1.71 6.93 1.14
C TRP A 172 0.70 7.93 0.63
N ARG A 173 0.78 9.13 1.19
CA ARG A 173 0.05 10.30 0.75
C ARG A 173 0.96 11.20 -0.09
N SER A 174 0.47 11.58 -1.27
CA SER A 174 1.09 12.61 -2.11
C SER A 174 0.85 14.02 -1.54
N LYS A 175 1.55 15.02 -2.07
CA LYS A 175 1.47 16.41 -1.59
C LYS A 175 0.05 16.99 -1.64
N GLY A 176 -0.71 16.68 -2.69
CA GLY A 176 -2.11 17.09 -2.89
C GLY A 176 -3.11 16.23 -2.12
N GLY A 177 -2.65 15.17 -1.44
CA GLY A 177 -3.47 14.38 -0.52
C GLY A 177 -4.04 13.10 -1.12
N ARG A 178 -3.61 12.68 -2.31
CA ARG A 178 -3.98 11.38 -2.87
C ARG A 178 -3.18 10.27 -2.19
N TRP A 179 -3.90 9.25 -1.71
CA TRP A 179 -3.32 8.01 -1.21
C TRP A 179 -2.96 7.07 -2.35
N SER A 180 -1.85 6.35 -2.19
CA SER A 180 -1.37 5.34 -3.12
C SER A 180 -0.71 4.21 -2.35
N THR A 181 -0.72 3.02 -2.94
CA THR A 181 -0.19 1.79 -2.33
C THR A 181 0.59 1.03 -3.39
N GLU A 182 1.76 0.51 -3.03
CA GLU A 182 2.62 -0.31 -3.87
C GLU A 182 3.05 -1.55 -3.10
N SER A 183 2.82 -2.72 -3.69
CA SER A 183 3.26 -4.01 -3.13
C SER A 183 4.55 -4.45 -3.80
N ILE A 184 5.54 -4.80 -2.99
CA ILE A 184 6.89 -5.15 -3.40
C ILE A 184 7.20 -6.53 -2.84
N GLN A 185 7.60 -7.44 -3.71
CA GLN A 185 8.04 -8.76 -3.29
C GLN A 185 9.55 -8.77 -3.17
N THR A 186 10.05 -9.16 -2.00
CA THR A 186 11.48 -9.29 -1.75
C THR A 186 11.82 -10.75 -1.52
N GLY A 187 12.72 -11.31 -2.34
CA GLY A 187 13.21 -12.70 -2.25
C GLY A 187 14.68 -12.72 -1.86
#